data_AF-A0A433SBY7-F1
#
_entry.id   AF-A0A433SBY7-F1
#
_cell.length_a   1.000
_cell.length_b   1.000
_cell.length_c   1.000
_cell.angle_alpha   90.00
_cell.angle_beta   90.00
_cell.angle_gamma   90.00
#
_symmetry.space_group_name_H-M   'P 1'
#
loop_
_entity.id
_entity.type
_entity.pdbx_description
1 polymer ?
#
loop_
_entity_poly.entity_id
_entity_poly.type
_entity_poly.pdbx_seq_one_letter_code
_entity_poly.pdbx_strand_id
1 'polypeptide(L)'
;MANHPQVETVHSGADKAKLGVSLLLAAAAFVVFYVLSGQGVAVWAQWLALIVLLAAAVGVFLTSSWGKEFVGYCRDSVKELKKVVWPTRKEAMQMTLYVFLFVLVMAIFLWAADKLLEWILYSQFLGMK
;
A
#
# COMPACT_ATOMS: atom_id res chain seq x y z
N MET A 1 18.74 -49.83 11.53
CA MET A 1 19.07 -48.43 11.86
C MET A 1 18.09 -47.55 11.11
N ALA A 2 17.14 -46.91 11.80
CA ALA A 2 16.14 -46.07 11.14
C ALA A 2 16.85 -44.87 10.49
N ASN A 3 16.62 -44.66 9.20
CA ASN A 3 17.07 -43.47 8.50
C ASN A 3 16.13 -42.33 8.91
N HIS A 4 16.59 -41.44 9.79
CA HIS A 4 15.78 -40.30 10.22
C HIS A 4 15.74 -39.31 9.05
N PRO A 5 14.56 -39.01 8.46
CA PRO A 5 14.48 -37.96 7.45
C PRO A 5 14.94 -36.67 8.11
N GLN A 6 16.10 -36.18 7.68
CA GLN A 6 16.66 -34.92 8.13
C GLN A 6 15.64 -33.84 7.78
N VAL A 7 14.96 -33.30 8.79
CA VAL A 7 13.99 -32.23 8.59
C VAL A 7 14.77 -30.99 8.18
N GLU A 8 14.80 -30.75 6.87
CA GLU A 8 15.46 -29.59 6.28
C GLU A 8 14.65 -28.36 6.69
N THR A 9 15.10 -27.67 7.74
CA THR A 9 14.47 -26.43 8.17
C THR A 9 14.71 -25.40 7.07
N VAL A 10 13.67 -25.10 6.29
CA VAL A 10 13.66 -24.18 5.13
C VAL A 10 14.25 -22.79 5.40
N HIS A 11 14.46 -22.41 6.67
CA HIS A 11 15.21 -21.23 7.06
C HIS A 11 16.28 -21.55 8.10
N SER A 12 17.56 -21.31 7.75
CA SER A 12 18.68 -21.44 8.67
C SER A 12 18.60 -20.40 9.80
N GLY A 13 19.14 -20.72 10.98
CA GLY A 13 19.24 -19.76 12.09
C GLY A 13 19.97 -18.46 11.69
N ALA A 14 20.92 -18.55 10.75
CA ALA A 14 21.61 -17.39 10.18
C ALA A 14 20.68 -16.46 9.39
N ASP A 15 19.65 -16.99 8.74
CA ASP A 15 18.70 -16.17 7.95
C ASP A 15 17.71 -15.43 8.86
N LYS A 16 17.30 -16.07 9.96
CA LYS A 16 16.52 -15.42 11.02
C LYS A 16 17.32 -14.28 11.67
N ALA A 17 18.63 -14.48 11.85
CA ALA A 17 19.52 -13.44 12.36
C ALA A 17 19.63 -12.25 11.39
N LYS A 18 19.83 -12.50 10.08
CA LYS A 18 19.84 -11.43 9.07
C LYS A 18 18.52 -10.64 9.03
N LEU A 19 17.40 -11.34 9.17
CA LEU A 19 16.07 -10.70 9.23
C LEU A 19 15.96 -9.80 10.47
N GLY A 20 16.36 -10.30 11.64
CA GLY A 20 16.44 -9.50 12.87
C GLY A 20 17.34 -8.27 12.72
N VAL A 21 18.53 -8.44 12.13
CA VAL A 21 19.48 -7.33 11.87
C VAL A 21 18.87 -6.29 10.93
N SER A 22 18.16 -6.70 9.87
CA SER A 22 17.50 -5.77 8.96
C SER A 22 16.39 -4.95 9.63
N LEU A 23 15.61 -5.57 10.52
CA LEU A 23 14.57 -4.89 11.30
C LEU A 23 15.18 -3.89 12.29
N LEU A 24 16.27 -4.27 12.97
CA LEU A 24 16.99 -3.38 13.87
C LEU A 24 17.61 -2.19 13.13
N LEU A 25 18.19 -2.41 11.95
CA LEU A 25 18.71 -1.35 11.08
C LEU A 25 17.61 -0.38 10.63
N ALA A 26 16.44 -0.90 10.26
CA ALA A 26 15.29 -0.07 9.89
C ALA A 26 14.79 0.77 11.08
N ALA A 27 14.66 0.17 12.26
CA ALA A 27 14.28 0.91 13.48
C ALA A 27 15.34 1.97 13.85
N ALA A 28 16.63 1.62 13.72
CA ALA A 28 17.72 2.55 13.94
C ALA A 28 17.68 3.72 12.94
N ALA A 29 17.32 3.50 11.67
CA ALA A 29 17.16 4.57 10.68
C ALA A 29 16.13 5.62 11.14
N PHE A 30 14.98 5.17 11.65
CA PHE A 30 13.95 6.05 12.20
C PHE A 30 14.40 6.80 13.46
N VAL A 31 15.07 6.10 14.38
CA VAL A 31 15.59 6.71 15.61
C VAL A 31 16.65 7.77 15.27
N VAL A 32 17.59 7.46 14.37
CA VAL A 32 18.62 8.39 13.91
C VAL A 32 17.98 9.63 13.28
N PHE A 33 16.97 9.46 12.42
CA PHE A 33 16.24 10.59 11.84
C PHE A 33 15.60 11.49 12.91
N TYR A 34 14.90 10.90 13.89
CA TYR A 34 14.24 11.68 14.94
C TYR A 34 15.24 12.41 15.84
N VAL A 35 16.34 11.76 16.22
CA VAL A 35 17.40 12.37 17.04
C VAL A 35 18.11 13.51 16.29
N LEU A 36 18.37 13.37 14.99
CA LEU A 36 18.93 14.45 14.17
C LEU A 36 17.91 15.58 13.95
N SER A 37 16.62 15.29 13.94
CA SER A 37 15.55 16.30 13.84
C SER A 37 15.46 17.20 15.07
N GLY A 38 15.66 16.65 16.27
CA GLY A 38 15.64 17.41 17.53
C GLY A 38 16.85 18.33 17.74
N GLN A 39 17.95 18.11 17.02
CA GLN A 39 19.21 18.86 17.17
C GLN A 39 19.36 20.03 16.19
N GLY A 40 18.36 20.32 15.35
CA GLY A 40 18.43 21.42 14.38
C GLY A 40 19.45 21.18 13.25
N VAL A 41 19.87 19.93 13.02
CA VAL A 41 20.76 19.54 11.93
C VAL A 41 20.10 19.89 10.59
N ALA A 42 20.90 20.28 9.59
CA ALA A 42 20.40 20.62 8.27
C ALA A 42 19.50 19.50 7.71
N VAL A 43 18.29 19.87 7.27
CA VAL A 43 17.22 18.92 6.88
C VAL A 43 17.72 17.90 5.85
N TRP A 44 18.50 18.32 4.86
CA TRP A 44 19.02 17.43 3.81
C TRP A 44 19.90 16.29 4.36
N ALA A 45 20.70 16.54 5.40
CA ALA A 45 21.56 15.52 6.00
C ALA A 45 20.75 14.45 6.75
N GLN A 46 19.61 14.84 7.32
CA GLN A 46 18.67 13.92 7.98
C GLN A 46 18.07 12.94 6.97
N TRP A 47 17.61 13.46 5.83
CA TRP A 47 17.08 12.64 4.74
C TRP A 47 18.14 11.72 4.15
N LEU A 48 19.38 12.21 3.97
CA LEU A 48 20.49 11.35 3.51
C LEU A 48 20.80 10.22 4.50
N ALA A 49 20.91 10.52 5.81
CA ALA A 49 21.17 9.51 6.82
C ALA A 49 20.07 8.44 6.86
N LEU A 50 18.81 8.85 6.75
CA LEU A 50 17.66 7.95 6.68
C LEU A 50 17.73 7.06 5.44
N ILE A 51 17.98 7.64 4.25
CA ILE A 51 18.06 6.90 2.99
C ILE A 51 19.19 5.87 3.03
N VAL A 52 20.37 6.26 3.52
CA VAL A 52 21.53 5.36 3.60
C VAL A 52 21.28 4.19 4.55
N LEU A 53 20.77 4.45 5.77
CA LEU A 53 20.48 3.39 6.73
C LEU A 53 19.34 2.47 6.27
N LEU A 54 18.32 3.04 5.63
CA LEU A 54 17.23 2.25 5.05
C LEU A 54 17.72 1.39 3.88
N ALA A 55 18.58 1.93 3.01
CA ALA A 55 19.18 1.18 1.92
C ALA A 55 20.05 0.03 2.45
N ALA A 56 20.81 0.24 3.51
CA ALA A 56 21.57 -0.82 4.18
C ALA A 56 20.65 -1.90 4.77
N ALA A 57 19.55 -1.52 5.43
CA ALA A 57 18.55 -2.45 5.96
C ALA A 57 17.95 -3.33 4.85
N VAL A 58 17.54 -2.70 3.74
CA VAL A 58 17.01 -3.39 2.55
C VAL A 58 18.07 -4.31 1.94
N GLY A 59 19.31 -3.84 1.82
CA GLY A 59 20.43 -4.65 1.33
C GLY A 59 20.61 -5.93 2.14
N VAL A 60 20.63 -5.83 3.48
CA VAL A 60 20.72 -7.00 4.37
C VAL A 60 19.49 -7.90 4.21
N PHE A 61 18.29 -7.34 4.16
CA PHE A 61 17.04 -8.09 3.99
C PHE A 61 17.04 -8.93 2.70
N LEU A 62 17.45 -8.35 1.57
CA LEU A 62 17.50 -9.04 0.28
C LEU A 62 18.51 -10.19 0.22
N THR A 63 19.52 -10.20 1.11
CA THR A 63 20.44 -11.35 1.22
C THR A 63 19.88 -12.52 2.02
N SER A 64 18.80 -12.32 2.78
CA SER A 64 18.11 -13.36 3.55
C SER A 64 17.27 -14.26 2.64
N SER A 65 17.03 -15.51 3.05
CA SER A 65 16.15 -16.45 2.31
C SER A 65 14.76 -15.85 2.06
N TRP A 66 14.18 -15.22 3.09
CA TRP A 66 12.91 -14.49 2.99
C TRP A 66 12.93 -13.35 1.96
N GLY A 67 14.03 -12.59 1.88
CA GLY A 67 14.17 -11.51 0.92
C GLY A 67 14.26 -12.02 -0.53
N LYS A 68 14.97 -13.13 -0.75
CA LYS A 68 15.06 -13.77 -2.07
C LYS A 68 13.74 -14.37 -2.53
N GLU A 69 13.01 -15.01 -1.62
CA GLU A 69 11.66 -15.54 -1.88
C GLU A 69 10.69 -14.41 -2.24
N PHE A 70 10.73 -13.28 -1.52
CA PHE A 70 9.92 -12.11 -1.83
C PHE A 70 10.21 -11.56 -3.23
N VAL A 71 11.49 -11.43 -3.63
CA VAL A 71 11.85 -10.99 -4.98
C VAL A 71 11.35 -11.98 -6.04
N GLY A 72 11.44 -13.29 -5.75
CA GLY A 72 10.86 -14.34 -6.59
C GLY A 72 9.35 -14.16 -6.77
N TYR A 73 8.63 -13.97 -5.66
CA TYR A 73 7.19 -13.72 -5.65
C TYR A 73 6.79 -12.46 -6.43
N CYS A 74 7.52 -11.35 -6.25
CA CYS A 74 7.28 -10.12 -7.03
C CYS A 74 7.47 -10.36 -8.52
N ARG A 75 8.52 -11.08 -8.92
CA ARG A 75 8.78 -11.42 -10.32
C ARG A 75 7.64 -12.28 -10.90
N ASP A 76 7.15 -13.24 -10.13
CA ASP A 76 6.06 -14.11 -10.57
C ASP A 76 4.71 -13.38 -10.60
N SER A 77 4.46 -12.46 -9.67
CA SER A 77 3.31 -11.55 -9.71
C SER A 77 3.33 -10.66 -10.95
N VAL A 78 4.49 -10.12 -11.35
CA VAL A 78 4.62 -9.33 -12.59
C VAL A 78 4.36 -10.19 -13.82
N LYS A 79 4.81 -11.46 -13.84
CA LYS A 79 4.48 -12.37 -14.93
C LYS A 79 2.97 -12.61 -15.01
N GLU A 80 2.29 -12.76 -13.87
CA GLU A 80 0.85 -12.96 -13.83
C GLU A 80 0.08 -11.70 -14.24
N LEU A 81 0.53 -10.51 -13.80
CA LEU A 81 -0.02 -9.23 -14.23
C LEU A 81 0.09 -9.02 -15.74
N LYS A 82 1.12 -9.57 -16.39
CA LYS A 82 1.25 -9.54 -17.85
C LYS A 82 0.25 -10.47 -18.55
N LYS A 83 -0.29 -11.48 -17.88
CA LYS A 83 -1.37 -12.33 -18.41
C LYS A 83 -2.74 -11.67 -18.30
N VAL A 84 -2.87 -10.62 -17.48
CA VAL A 84 -4.12 -9.85 -17.38
C VAL A 84 -4.34 -9.15 -18.70
N VAL A 85 -5.38 -9.58 -19.41
CA VAL A 85 -5.85 -8.92 -20.63
C VAL A 85 -6.55 -7.64 -20.19
N TRP A 86 -5.85 -6.52 -20.31
CA TRP A 86 -6.44 -5.22 -20.00
C TRP A 86 -7.48 -4.86 -21.06
N PRO A 87 -8.65 -4.33 -20.63
CA PRO A 87 -9.69 -3.92 -21.55
C PRO A 87 -9.15 -2.87 -22.52
N THR A 88 -9.65 -2.87 -23.74
CA THR A 88 -9.27 -1.83 -24.70
C THR A 88 -9.70 -0.45 -24.17
N ARG A 89 -9.04 0.63 -24.61
CA ARG A 89 -9.42 2.00 -24.18
C ARG A 89 -10.90 2.28 -24.43
N LYS A 90 -11.49 1.68 -25.47
CA LYS A 90 -12.91 1.82 -25.80
C LYS A 90 -13.79 1.10 -24.77
N GLU A 91 -13.48 -0.15 -24.42
CA GLU A 91 -14.22 -0.91 -23.39
C GLU A 91 -14.13 -0.24 -22.01
N ALA A 92 -12.94 0.21 -21.61
CA ALA A 92 -12.75 0.90 -20.33
C ALA A 92 -13.56 2.21 -20.27
N MET A 93 -13.57 2.98 -21.36
CA MET A 93 -14.39 4.20 -21.47
C MET A 93 -15.89 3.88 -21.48
N GLN A 94 -16.32 2.81 -22.15
CA GLN A 94 -17.73 2.38 -22.15
C GLN A 94 -18.19 2.01 -20.75
N MET A 95 -17.40 1.21 -20.01
CA MET A 95 -17.72 0.85 -18.63
C MET A 95 -17.76 2.07 -17.71
N THR A 96 -16.82 3.00 -17.88
CA THR A 96 -16.81 4.27 -17.14
C THR A 96 -18.05 5.10 -17.46
N LEU A 97 -18.46 5.16 -18.73
CA LEU A 97 -19.66 5.87 -19.17
C LEU A 97 -20.93 5.25 -18.59
N TYR A 98 -21.03 3.93 -18.51
CA TYR A 98 -22.16 3.26 -17.86
C TYR A 98 -22.27 3.66 -16.39
N VAL A 99 -21.15 3.61 -15.65
CA VAL A 99 -21.12 4.04 -14.23
C VAL A 99 -21.45 5.53 -14.11
N PHE A 100 -20.90 6.37 -14.98
CA PHE A 100 -21.16 7.81 -14.97
C PHE A 100 -22.63 8.13 -15.21
N LEU A 101 -23.26 7.47 -16.20
CA LEU A 101 -24.67 7.65 -16.49
C LEU A 101 -25.55 7.19 -15.31
N PHE A 102 -25.20 6.06 -14.69
CA PHE A 102 -25.89 5.56 -13.51
C PHE A 102 -25.82 6.57 -12.35
N VAL A 103 -24.63 7.08 -12.04
CA VAL A 103 -24.44 8.09 -10.98
C VAL A 103 -25.17 9.39 -11.30
N LEU A 104 -25.19 9.83 -12.56
CA LEU A 104 -25.91 11.03 -12.99
C LEU A 104 -27.43 10.90 -12.76
N VAL A 105 -28.01 9.74 -13.09
CA VAL A 105 -29.43 9.46 -12.84
C VAL A 105 -29.73 9.48 -11.34
N MET A 106 -28.88 8.85 -10.52
CA MET A 106 -29.02 8.87 -9.06
C MET A 106 -28.88 10.28 -8.49
N ALA A 107 -27.95 11.08 -8.99
CA ALA A 107 -27.76 12.46 -8.58
C ALA A 107 -29.00 13.31 -8.88
N ILE A 108 -29.60 13.17 -10.08
CA ILE A 108 -30.84 13.86 -10.45
C ILE A 108 -32.01 13.39 -9.57
N PHE A 109 -32.12 12.09 -9.31
CA PHE A 109 -33.16 11.53 -8.46
C PHE A 109 -33.06 12.06 -7.02
N LEU A 110 -31.86 12.02 -6.42
CA LEU A 110 -31.63 12.57 -5.09
C LEU A 110 -31.90 14.06 -5.04
N TRP A 111 -31.41 14.82 -6.02
CA TRP A 111 -31.69 16.25 -6.12
C TRP A 111 -33.20 16.55 -6.17
N ALA A 112 -33.97 15.79 -6.94
CA ALA A 112 -35.42 15.93 -6.99
C ALA A 112 -36.08 15.56 -5.64
N ALA A 113 -35.61 14.50 -4.98
CA ALA A 113 -36.09 14.11 -3.66
C ALA A 113 -35.78 15.17 -2.61
N ASP A 114 -34.57 15.75 -2.62
CA ASP A 114 -34.18 16.85 -1.75
C ASP A 114 -35.08 18.07 -1.96
N LYS A 115 -35.38 18.43 -3.21
CA LYS A 115 -36.32 19.53 -3.52
C LYS A 115 -37.75 19.25 -3.10
N LEU A 116 -38.20 18.01 -3.22
CA LEU A 116 -39.52 17.60 -2.75
C LEU A 116 -39.60 17.66 -1.22
N LEU A 117 -38.58 17.17 -0.53
CA LEU A 117 -38.48 17.25 0.93
C LEU A 117 -38.41 18.70 1.41
N GLU A 118 -37.59 19.54 0.76
CA GLU A 118 -37.50 20.98 1.02
C GLU A 118 -38.87 21.66 0.91
N TRP A 119 -39.60 21.38 -0.18
CA TRP A 119 -40.94 21.93 -0.40
C TRP A 119 -41.95 21.47 0.65
N ILE A 120 -41.96 20.19 1.01
CA ILE A 120 -42.86 19.65 2.04
C ILE A 120 -42.54 20.26 3.41
N LEU A 121 -41.26 20.33 3.76
CA LEU A 121 -40.82 20.88 5.05
C LEU A 121 -41.14 22.37 5.17
N TYR A 122 -40.84 23.19 4.16
CA TYR A 122 -41.16 24.62 4.20
C TYR A 122 -42.67 24.89 4.18
N SER A 123 -43.42 24.16 3.35
CA SER A 123 -44.87 24.38 3.22
C SER A 123 -45.67 23.91 4.44
N GLN A 124 -45.31 22.78 5.06
CA GLN A 124 -46.11 22.18 6.14
C GLN A 124 -45.61 22.54 7.53
N PHE A 125 -44.29 22.65 7.74
CA PHE A 125 -43.73 22.85 9.07
C PHE A 125 -43.29 24.29 9.33
N LEU A 126 -42.61 24.94 8.39
CA LEU A 126 -41.97 26.23 8.67
C LEU A 126 -42.83 27.46 8.34
N GLY A 127 -43.91 27.33 7.55
CA GLY A 127 -44.93 28.38 7.37
C GLY A 127 -44.44 29.72 6.81
N MET A 128 -43.19 29.80 6.34
CA MET A 128 -42.64 30.99 5.69
C MET A 128 -42.71 30.78 4.18
N LYS A 129 -43.44 31.67 3.51
CA LYS A 129 -43.63 31.72 2.06
C LYS A 129 -42.31 31.95 1.32
#